data_AF-A0A9N9WIL0-F1
#
_entry.id   AF-A0A9N9WIL0-F1
#
_cell.length_a   1.000
_cell.length_b   1.000
_cell.length_c   1.000
_cell.angle_alpha   90.00
_cell.angle_beta   90.00
_cell.angle_gamma   90.00
#
_symmetry.space_group_name_H-M   'P 1'
#
loop_
_entity.id
_entity.type
_entity.pdbx_description
1 polymer ?
#
loop_
_entity_poly.entity_id
_entity_poly.type
_entity_poly.pdbx_seq_one_letter_code
_entity_poly.pdbx_strand_id
1 'polypeptide(L)'
;MRNAIALAYWYNESRLFYSDIQRGAIHTARFDATDHRSLIEQVGAVEGMSVDGTTGTLYWTCASAAAVRAADLRALLQRRPHTPRTIVTLQHDDRPRGIDVDPCDRCVTTPTSELT
;
A
#
# COMPACT_ATOMS: atom_id res chain seq x y z
N MET A 1 -1.66 -17.42 -1.82
CA MET A 1 -0.78 -16.42 -2.46
C MET A 1 -0.39 -16.96 -3.80
N ARG A 2 -0.45 -16.16 -4.87
CA ARG A 2 -0.05 -16.63 -6.21
C ARG A 2 1.09 -15.82 -6.81
N ASN A 3 1.10 -14.50 -6.60
CA ASN A 3 2.20 -13.65 -7.00
C ASN A 3 2.34 -12.44 -6.05
N ALA A 4 3.21 -12.55 -5.03
CA ALA A 4 3.44 -11.50 -4.06
C ALA A 4 4.55 -10.55 -4.53
N ILE A 5 4.28 -9.24 -4.57
CA ILE A 5 5.20 -8.25 -5.16
C ILE A 5 5.63 -7.19 -4.15
N ALA A 6 4.69 -6.46 -3.56
CA ALA A 6 4.98 -5.45 -2.56
C ALA A 6 4.81 -6.03 -1.15
N LEU A 7 5.64 -5.56 -0.21
CA LEU A 7 5.58 -5.91 1.21
C LEU A 7 5.80 -4.64 2.03
N ALA A 8 5.00 -4.46 3.09
CA ALA A 8 5.22 -3.42 4.09
C ALA A 8 4.97 -3.98 5.49
N TYR A 9 5.60 -3.40 6.50
CA TYR A 9 5.52 -3.84 7.88
C TYR A 9 5.12 -2.69 8.80
N TRP A 10 4.18 -2.95 9.71
CA TRP A 10 3.80 -2.02 10.76
C TRP A 10 4.31 -2.52 12.11
N TYR A 11 5.36 -1.85 12.60
CA TYR A 11 6.09 -2.26 13.80
C TYR A 11 5.21 -2.34 15.05
N ASN A 12 4.42 -1.30 15.32
CA ASN A 12 3.60 -1.21 16.53
C ASN A 12 2.57 -2.33 16.66
N GLU A 13 2.06 -2.83 15.52
CA GLU A 13 1.06 -3.90 15.48
C GLU A 13 1.68 -5.29 15.22
N SER A 14 3.00 -5.35 15.03
CA SER A 14 3.75 -6.55 14.61
C SER A 14 3.08 -7.26 13.44
N ARG A 15 2.78 -6.51 12.39
CA ARG A 15 1.89 -6.94 11.31
C ARG A 15 2.47 -6.61 9.94
N LEU A 16 2.36 -7.56 9.02
CA LEU A 16 2.80 -7.44 7.64
C LEU A 16 1.60 -7.25 6.69
N PHE A 17 1.87 -6.54 5.60
CA PHE A 17 0.95 -6.31 4.49
C PHE A 17 1.66 -6.66 3.20
N TYR A 18 1.02 -7.40 2.32
CA TYR A 18 1.60 -7.74 1.02
C TYR A 18 0.56 -7.71 -0.09
N SER A 19 0.97 -7.34 -1.30
CA SER A 19 0.10 -7.36 -2.48
C SER A 19 0.11 -8.74 -3.15
N ASP A 20 -1.02 -9.21 -3.64
CA ASP A 20 -1.13 -10.33 -4.58
C ASP A 20 -1.64 -9.75 -5.91
N ILE A 21 -0.73 -9.38 -6.81
CA ILE A 21 -1.07 -8.67 -8.06
C ILE A 21 -2.03 -9.49 -8.92
N GLN A 22 -1.86 -10.81 -8.94
CA GLN A 22 -2.69 -11.67 -9.76
C GLN A 22 -4.14 -11.76 -9.25
N ARG A 23 -4.35 -11.51 -7.96
CA ARG A 23 -5.69 -11.37 -7.36
C ARG A 23 -6.18 -9.93 -7.30
N GLY A 24 -5.29 -8.95 -7.49
CA GLY A 24 -5.59 -7.54 -7.27
C GLY A 24 -6.03 -7.26 -5.84
N ALA A 25 -5.36 -7.85 -4.85
CA ALA A 25 -5.70 -7.73 -3.43
C ALA A 25 -4.48 -7.39 -2.58
N ILE A 26 -4.70 -6.68 -1.47
CA ILE A 26 -3.74 -6.50 -0.38
C ILE A 26 -4.17 -7.42 0.75
N HIS A 27 -3.23 -8.23 1.23
CA HIS A 27 -3.42 -9.15 2.33
C HIS A 27 -2.67 -8.67 3.57
N THR A 28 -3.05 -9.21 4.73
CA THR A 28 -2.35 -8.98 6.00
C THR A 28 -2.18 -10.27 6.78
N ALA A 29 -1.15 -10.33 7.60
CA ALA A 29 -0.95 -11.32 8.65
C ALA A 29 -0.17 -10.71 9.82
N ARG A 30 -0.31 -11.26 11.02
CA ARG A 30 0.61 -10.96 12.12
C ARG A 30 1.95 -11.65 11.87
N PHE A 31 3.01 -11.12 12.47
CA PHE A 31 4.37 -11.63 12.29
C PHE A 31 4.55 -13.05 12.84
N ASP A 32 3.71 -13.46 13.80
CA ASP A 32 3.61 -14.84 14.29
C ASP A 32 2.77 -15.76 13.39
N ALA A 33 2.52 -15.33 12.15
CA ALA A 33 1.71 -16.01 11.13
C ALA A 33 0.22 -16.19 11.48
N THR A 34 -0.29 -15.54 12.52
CA THR A 34 -1.73 -15.53 12.86
C THR A 34 -2.50 -14.42 12.13
N ASP A 35 -3.84 -14.49 12.13
CA ASP A 35 -4.75 -13.51 11.51
C ASP A 35 -4.39 -13.16 10.06
N HIS A 36 -4.08 -14.21 9.28
CA HIS A 36 -3.90 -14.12 7.84
C HIS A 36 -5.25 -13.92 7.15
N ARG A 37 -5.41 -12.84 6.39
CA ARG A 37 -6.67 -12.53 5.68
C ARG A 37 -6.49 -11.53 4.54
N SER A 38 -7.49 -11.47 3.66
CA SER A 38 -7.67 -10.37 2.70
C SER A 38 -8.00 -9.08 3.46
N LEU A 39 -7.27 -8.00 3.17
CA LEU A 39 -7.46 -6.70 3.80
C LEU A 39 -8.22 -5.73 2.89
N ILE A 40 -7.81 -5.63 1.63
CA ILE A 40 -8.44 -4.80 0.60
C ILE A 40 -8.48 -5.60 -0.69
N GLU A 41 -9.65 -5.66 -1.33
CA GLU A 41 -9.84 -6.31 -2.63
C GLU A 41 -9.97 -5.28 -3.74
N GLN A 42 -9.79 -5.70 -5.00
CA GLN A 42 -9.95 -4.86 -6.18
C GLN A 42 -9.03 -3.62 -6.19
N VAL A 43 -7.80 -3.76 -5.66
CA VAL A 43 -6.82 -2.67 -5.60
C VAL A 43 -6.02 -2.48 -6.90
N GLY A 44 -6.18 -3.39 -7.86
CA GLY A 44 -5.43 -3.38 -9.12
C GLY A 44 -3.98 -3.86 -8.96
N ALA A 45 -3.09 -3.34 -9.81
CA ALA A 45 -1.68 -3.72 -9.82
C ALA A 45 -0.88 -2.90 -8.80
N VAL A 46 -0.67 -3.49 -7.61
CA VAL A 46 0.09 -2.87 -6.52
C VAL A 46 1.54 -3.36 -6.52
N GLU A 47 2.46 -2.49 -6.94
CA GLU A 47 3.89 -2.80 -7.10
C GLU A 47 4.76 -2.23 -5.97
N GLY A 48 4.31 -1.22 -5.24
CA GLY A 48 4.99 -0.67 -4.08
C GLY A 48 4.00 -0.33 -2.97
N MET A 49 4.45 -0.49 -1.73
CA MET A 49 3.69 -0.17 -0.52
C MET A 49 4.62 0.37 0.56
N SER A 50 4.12 1.32 1.35
CA SER A 50 4.81 1.80 2.54
C SER A 50 3.78 2.13 3.63
N VAL A 51 4.18 2.01 4.88
CA VAL A 51 3.33 2.27 6.05
C VAL A 51 3.86 3.49 6.79
N ASP A 52 3.01 4.49 6.96
CA ASP A 52 3.23 5.52 7.97
C ASP A 52 2.78 4.98 9.33
N GLY A 53 3.76 4.55 10.14
CA GLY A 53 3.51 4.00 11.47
C GLY A 53 2.98 5.01 12.48
N THR A 54 3.20 6.31 12.25
CA THR A 54 2.75 7.39 13.14
C THR A 54 1.26 7.65 12.96
N THR A 55 0.81 7.72 11.71
CA THR A 55 -0.62 7.94 11.42
C THR A 55 -1.43 6.64 11.30
N GLY A 56 -0.78 5.50 11.10
CA GLY A 56 -1.46 4.23 10.81
C GLY A 56 -2.05 4.22 9.39
N THR A 57 -1.37 4.86 8.44
CA THR A 57 -1.81 4.92 7.04
C THR A 57 -0.97 3.95 6.20
N LEU A 58 -1.63 3.15 5.37
CA LEU A 58 -0.98 2.39 4.30
C LEU A 58 -1.04 3.20 3.01
N TYR A 59 0.12 3.42 2.39
CA TYR A 59 0.26 4.02 1.07
C TYR A 59 0.69 2.96 0.07
N TRP A 60 0.18 3.06 -1.16
CA TRP A 60 0.59 2.16 -2.22
C TRP A 60 0.49 2.80 -3.60
N THR A 61 1.33 2.30 -4.51
CA THR A 61 1.27 2.61 -5.93
C THR A 61 0.30 1.67 -6.62
N CYS A 62 -0.47 2.19 -7.58
CA CYS A 62 -1.40 1.43 -8.39
C CYS A 62 -1.06 1.68 -9.87
N ALA A 63 -0.30 0.76 -10.47
CA ALA A 63 0.14 0.89 -11.86
C ALA A 63 -1.03 0.83 -12.85
N SER A 64 -2.09 0.06 -12.54
CA SER A 64 -3.29 -0.03 -13.38
C SER A 64 -4.16 1.23 -13.36
N ALA A 65 -4.02 2.08 -12.34
CA ALA A 65 -4.77 3.33 -12.21
C ALA A 65 -3.89 4.57 -12.36
N ALA A 66 -2.60 4.40 -12.67
CA ALA A 66 -1.59 5.45 -12.67
C ALA A 66 -1.73 6.39 -11.45
N ALA A 67 -1.71 5.84 -10.23
CA ALA A 67 -2.03 6.62 -9.03
C ALA A 67 -1.29 6.14 -7.79
N VAL A 68 -1.14 7.05 -6.81
CA VAL A 68 -0.79 6.73 -5.43
C VAL A 68 -2.06 6.81 -4.58
N ARG A 69 -2.33 5.74 -3.83
CA ARG A 69 -3.53 5.63 -2.99
C ARG A 69 -3.15 5.40 -1.53
N ALA A 70 -4.09 5.68 -0.64
CA ALA A 70 -3.91 5.45 0.78
C ALA A 70 -5.19 4.97 1.46
N ALA A 71 -5.02 4.28 2.59
CA ALA A 71 -6.12 3.87 3.45
C ALA A 71 -5.69 3.82 4.93
N ASP A 72 -6.66 4.03 5.82
CA ASP A 72 -6.48 3.93 7.27
C ASP A 72 -6.41 2.45 7.67
N LEU A 73 -5.26 2.01 8.19
CA LEU A 73 -5.04 0.63 8.61
C LEU A 73 -5.89 0.24 9.82
N ARG A 74 -6.17 1.15 10.76
CA ARG A 74 -6.98 0.84 11.93
C ARG A 74 -8.42 0.56 11.53
N ALA A 75 -8.98 1.38 10.64
CA ALA A 75 -10.31 1.15 10.08
C ALA A 75 -10.38 -0.19 9.34
N LEU A 76 -9.39 -0.47 8.49
CA LEU A 76 -9.27 -1.72 7.75
C LEU A 76 -9.20 -2.95 8.66
N LEU A 77 -8.31 -2.92 9.66
CA LEU A 77 -8.11 -4.05 10.57
C LEU A 77 -9.32 -4.30 11.47
N GLN A 78 -10.07 -3.25 11.82
CA GLN A 78 -11.32 -3.35 12.56
C GLN A 78 -12.53 -3.69 11.66
N ARG A 79 -12.31 -3.95 10.35
CA ARG A 79 -13.37 -4.21 9.36
C ARG A 79 -14.43 -3.11 9.31
N ARG A 80 -14.03 -1.87 9.61
CA ARG A 80 -14.92 -0.71 9.44
C ARG A 80 -15.06 -0.39 7.95
N PRO A 81 -16.19 0.21 7.53
CA PRO A 81 -16.33 0.75 6.19
C PRO A 81 -15.15 1.65 5.87
N HIS A 82 -14.53 1.42 4.72
CA HIS A 82 -13.33 2.13 4.29
C HIS A 82 -13.39 2.33 2.79
N THR A 83 -12.88 3.46 2.34
CA THR A 83 -12.73 3.76 0.92
C THR A 83 -11.30 4.25 0.72
N PRO A 84 -10.47 3.53 -0.04
CA PRO A 84 -9.14 4.00 -0.39
C PRO A 84 -9.20 5.38 -1.07
N ARG A 85 -8.49 6.36 -0.51
CA ARG A 85 -8.35 7.69 -1.09
C ARG A 85 -7.25 7.69 -2.15
N THR A 86 -7.47 8.38 -3.25
CA THR A 86 -6.40 8.72 -4.20
C THR A 86 -5.67 9.95 -3.68
N ILE A 87 -4.36 9.84 -3.50
CA ILE A 87 -3.50 10.93 -3.02
C ILE A 87 -2.97 11.74 -4.20
N VAL A 88 -2.49 11.02 -5.21
CA VAL A 88 -1.95 11.59 -6.44
C VAL A 88 -2.45 10.76 -7.60
N THR A 89 -2.93 11.43 -8.64
CA THR A 89 -3.17 10.84 -9.95
C THR A 89 -2.03 11.27 -10.87
N LEU A 90 -1.42 10.30 -11.55
CA LEU A 90 -0.31 10.48 -12.47
C LEU A 90 -0.82 10.51 -13.92
N GLN A 91 0.09 10.64 -14.89
CA GLN A 91 -0.28 10.58 -16.29
C GLN A 91 -0.70 9.15 -16.67
N HIS A 92 -1.57 9.01 -17.67
CA HIS A 92 -2.20 7.72 -17.98
C HIS A 92 -1.21 6.57 -18.26
N ASP A 93 -0.06 6.89 -18.85
CA ASP A 93 0.98 5.91 -19.18
C ASP A 93 2.03 5.71 -18.07
N ASP A 94 1.92 6.46 -16.97
CA ASP A 94 2.82 6.34 -15.83
C ASP A 94 2.62 5.01 -15.11
N ARG A 95 3.74 4.37 -14.79
CA ARG A 95 3.78 3.08 -14.09
C ARG A 95 4.52 3.23 -12.77
N PRO A 96 3.90 3.85 -11.75
CA PRO A 96 4.54 4.02 -10.46
C PRO A 96 4.86 2.66 -9.84
N ARG A 97 6.09 2.50 -9.34
CA ARG A 97 6.56 1.27 -8.71
C ARG A 97 6.88 1.49 -7.24
N GLY A 98 8.10 1.92 -6.95
CA GLY A 98 8.58 2.18 -5.60
C GLY A 98 7.86 3.35 -4.95
N ILE A 99 7.71 3.28 -3.64
CA ILE A 99 7.19 4.34 -2.79
C ILE A 99 7.88 4.24 -1.44
N ASP A 100 8.29 5.37 -0.88
CA ASP A 100 8.75 5.46 0.50
C ASP A 100 8.05 6.60 1.22
N VAL A 101 8.01 6.51 2.54
CA VAL A 101 7.39 7.51 3.42
C VAL A 101 8.45 8.03 4.35
N ASP A 102 8.64 9.35 4.35
CA ASP A 102 9.39 10.06 5.38
C ASP A 102 8.40 10.60 6.43
N PRO A 103 8.32 9.99 7.63
CA PRO A 103 7.41 10.45 8.68
C PRO A 103 7.85 11.78 9.32
N CYS A 104 9.14 12.14 9.21
CA CYS A 104 9.69 13.34 9.81
C CYS A 104 9.33 14.58 8.98
N ASP A 105 9.46 14.48 7.66
CA ASP A 105 9.13 15.57 6.74
C ASP A 105 7.72 15.48 6.14
N ARG A 106 6.95 14.45 6.51
CA ARG A 106 5.59 14.15 5.99
C ARG A 106 5.54 14.13 4.46
N CYS A 107 6.58 13.58 3.82
CA CYS A 107 6.67 13.48 2.38
C CYS A 107 6.48 12.02 1.92
N VAL A 108 5.83 11.84 0.77
CA VAL A 108 5.70 10.56 0.08
C VAL A 108 6.46 10.69 -1.23
N THR A 109 7.54 9.95 -1.41
CA THR A 109 8.39 10.04 -2.60
C THR A 109 8.14 8.85 -3.50
N THR A 110 7.96 9.11 -4.79
CA THR A 110 8.00 8.10 -5.84
C THR A 110 9.23 8.34 -6.69
N PRO A 111 9.97 7.30 -7.12
CA PRO A 111 11.08 7.45 -8.04
C PRO A 111 10.50 7.75 -9.43
N THR A 112 10.39 9.03 -9.76
CA THR A 112 10.10 9.51 -11.12
C THR A 112 11.30 10.34 -11.55
N SER A 113 11.81 10.00 -12.73
CA SER A 113 13.06 10.48 -13.34
C SER A 113 13.33 11.97 -13.13
N GLU A 114 14.33 12.29 -12.31
CA GLU A 114 15.15 13.45 -12.59
C GLU A 114 15.98 13.14 -13.84
N LEU A 115 15.78 13.92 -14.88
CA LEU A 115 16.76 14.36 -15.90
C LEU A 115 15.99 14.89 -17.12
N THR A 116 15.66 16.17 -17.13
CA THR A 116 15.93 17.10 -18.25
C THR A 116 16.05 18.50 -17.70
#